data_AF-A0A817HAK5-F1
#
_entry.id   AF-A0A817HAK5-F1
#
_cell.length_a   1.000
_cell.length_b   1.000
_cell.length_c   1.000
_cell.angle_alpha   90.00
_cell.angle_beta   90.00
_cell.angle_gamma   90.00
#
_symmetry.space_group_name_H-M   'P 1'
#
loop_
_entity.id
_entity.type
_entity.pdbx_description
1 polymer ?
#
loop_
_entity_poly.entity_id
_entity_poly.type
_entity_poly.pdbx_seq_one_letter_code
_entity_poly.pdbx_strand_id
1 'polypeptide(L)'
;MNDFYDNDSNCNQSNSAHITVQTYEVIPISTKLGIIEWLDNTRPLKEFIEANYAQAKHDIISQAKPTTKSTSNTIMYAELFISLTKAQVQDEFNKIQSVTPSDLLRRAYYKMTNSYEGFDTLRRQFITSFAVLCTSHYILSIGDRHQSNFLIDTSSE
;
A
#
# COMPACT_ATOMS: atom_id res chain seq x y z
N MET A 1 19.72 -2.04 -6.32
CA MET A 1 19.06 -0.85 -5.73
C MET A 1 19.65 -0.57 -4.36
N ASN A 2 19.70 -1.55 -3.46
CA ASN A 2 20.28 -1.39 -2.11
C ASN A 2 21.74 -0.94 -2.14
N ASP A 3 22.58 -1.51 -3.01
CA ASP A 3 23.96 -1.04 -3.18
C ASP A 3 24.05 0.47 -3.48
N PHE A 4 23.07 1.04 -4.19
CA PHE A 4 23.06 2.48 -4.46
C PHE A 4 22.74 3.27 -3.18
N TYR A 5 21.79 2.80 -2.38
CA TYR A 5 21.45 3.42 -1.10
C TYR A 5 22.59 3.29 -0.08
N ASP A 6 23.25 2.14 -0.02
CA ASP A 6 24.33 1.88 0.94
C ASP A 6 25.58 2.72 0.66
N ASN A 7 25.85 3.02 -0.62
CA ASN A 7 26.99 3.83 -1.05
C ASN A 7 26.76 5.34 -0.95
N ASP A 8 25.53 5.82 -0.69
CA ASP A 8 25.25 7.24 -0.47
C ASP A 8 25.32 7.59 1.03
N SER A 9 26.24 8.48 1.40
CA SER A 9 26.41 8.95 2.78
C SER A 9 25.17 9.63 3.37
N ASN A 10 24.27 10.16 2.55
CA ASN A 10 23.01 10.75 3.02
C ASN A 10 21.98 9.68 3.38
N CYS A 11 22.04 8.52 2.73
CA CYS A 11 21.14 7.40 2.99
C CYS A 11 21.65 6.49 4.11
N ASN A 12 22.97 6.44 4.31
CA ASN A 12 23.64 5.59 5.29
C ASN A 12 24.21 6.40 6.47
N GLN A 13 23.38 7.24 7.10
CA GLN A 13 23.77 8.00 8.29
C GLN A 13 23.48 7.20 9.57
N SER A 14 24.44 7.18 10.51
CA SER A 14 24.36 6.39 11.76
C SER A 14 23.17 6.73 12.68
N ASN A 15 22.58 7.92 12.53
CA ASN A 15 21.43 8.38 13.33
C ASN A 15 20.12 8.50 12.52
N SER A 16 20.10 7.99 11.29
CA SER A 16 18.94 8.03 10.40
C SER A 16 18.33 6.66 10.23
N ALA A 17 17.05 6.62 9.83
CA ALA A 17 16.38 5.36 9.53
C ALA A 17 17.13 4.64 8.39
N HIS A 18 17.30 3.32 8.51
CA HIS A 18 18.01 2.53 7.52
C HIS A 18 17.24 2.53 6.20
N ILE A 19 17.82 3.15 5.16
CA ILE A 19 17.21 3.33 3.84
C ILE A 19 17.58 2.12 2.98
N THR A 20 16.74 1.09 3.01
CA THR A 20 16.93 -0.12 2.22
C THR A 20 15.60 -0.64 1.68
N VAL A 21 15.64 -1.34 0.55
CA VAL A 21 14.50 -2.12 0.06
C VAL A 21 14.60 -3.51 0.65
N GLN A 22 13.56 -3.95 1.37
CA GLN A 22 13.46 -5.34 1.78
C GLN A 22 13.36 -6.24 0.54
N THR A 23 14.32 -7.14 0.38
CA THR A 23 14.36 -8.13 -0.70
C THR A 23 13.98 -9.50 -0.16
N TYR A 24 13.43 -10.34 -1.02
CA TYR A 24 13.14 -11.74 -0.74
C TYR A 24 13.59 -12.60 -1.93
N GLU A 25 13.89 -13.87 -1.69
CA GLU A 25 14.42 -14.76 -2.72
C GLU A 25 13.33 -15.21 -3.70
N VAL A 26 13.69 -15.21 -4.98
CA VAL A 26 12.86 -15.74 -6.07
C VAL A 26 13.71 -16.68 -6.91
N ILE A 27 13.39 -17.97 -6.88
CA ILE A 27 14.16 -19.03 -7.55
C ILE A 27 13.33 -19.61 -8.70
N PRO A 28 13.63 -19.25 -9.97
CA PRO A 28 12.97 -19.86 -11.11
C PRO A 28 13.46 -21.31 -11.31
N ILE A 29 12.51 -22.26 -11.43
CA ILE A 29 12.81 -23.68 -11.71
C ILE A 29 12.64 -23.97 -13.22
N SER A 30 11.65 -23.33 -13.84
CA SER A 30 11.38 -23.41 -15.28
C SER A 30 10.74 -22.11 -15.77
N THR A 31 10.37 -22.05 -17.06
CA THR A 31 9.69 -20.88 -17.65
C THR A 31 8.29 -20.62 -17.10
N LYS A 32 7.68 -21.58 -16.40
CA LYS A 32 6.31 -21.48 -15.85
C LYS A 32 6.22 -21.82 -14.37
N LEU A 33 7.33 -22.14 -13.73
CA LEU A 33 7.36 -22.57 -12.34
C LEU A 33 8.57 -21.97 -11.63
N GLY A 34 8.34 -21.43 -10.45
CA GLY A 34 9.39 -20.94 -9.56
C GLY A 34 8.94 -21.04 -8.11
N ILE A 35 9.87 -20.80 -7.21
CA ILE A 35 9.65 -20.72 -5.77
C ILE A 35 9.89 -19.27 -5.35
N ILE A 36 9.05 -18.78 -4.44
CA ILE A 36 9.22 -17.49 -3.78
C ILE A 36 9.44 -17.74 -2.30
N GLU A 37 10.33 -16.97 -1.69
CA GLU A 37 10.51 -16.97 -0.25
C GLU A 37 9.20 -16.56 0.45
N TRP A 38 8.87 -17.31 1.50
CA TRP A 38 7.76 -16.97 2.38
C TRP A 38 8.29 -16.12 3.53
N LEU A 39 7.83 -14.87 3.61
CA LEU A 39 8.18 -13.98 4.71
C LEU A 39 7.19 -14.18 5.87
N ASP A 40 7.67 -14.75 6.96
CA ASP A 40 6.89 -14.96 8.17
C ASP A 40 6.39 -13.64 8.77
N ASN A 41 5.30 -13.72 9.53
CA ASN A 41 4.66 -12.58 10.21
C ASN A 41 4.26 -11.43 9.28
N THR A 42 4.16 -11.65 7.97
CA THR A 42 3.67 -10.62 7.04
C THR A 42 2.19 -10.78 6.73
N ARG A 43 1.51 -9.66 6.48
CA ARG A 43 0.10 -9.62 6.06
C ARG A 43 -0.13 -8.61 4.96
N PRO A 44 -1.04 -8.86 3.99
CA PRO A 44 -1.38 -7.86 2.98
C PRO A 44 -1.90 -6.56 3.62
N LEU A 45 -1.44 -5.41 3.13
CA LEU A 45 -1.86 -4.08 3.61
C LEU A 45 -3.37 -3.91 3.53
N LYS A 46 -4.00 -4.48 2.49
CA LYS A 46 -5.46 -4.51 2.35
C LYS A 46 -6.11 -5.12 3.60
N GLU A 47 -5.74 -6.34 3.95
CA GLU A 47 -6.31 -7.06 5.11
C GLU A 47 -5.99 -6.34 6.42
N PHE A 48 -4.80 -5.78 6.54
CA PHE A 48 -4.37 -5.02 7.70
C PHE A 48 -5.26 -3.79 7.97
N ILE A 49 -5.61 -3.05 6.92
CA ILE A 49 -6.53 -1.90 7.00
C ILE A 49 -7.98 -2.38 7.17
N GLU A 50 -8.40 -3.37 6.39
CA GLU A 50 -9.78 -3.87 6.35
C GLU A 50 -10.25 -4.42 7.70
N ALA A 51 -9.36 -5.06 8.47
CA ALA A 51 -9.64 -5.55 9.82
C ALA A 51 -10.06 -4.45 10.82
N ASN A 52 -9.92 -3.17 10.47
CA ASN A 52 -10.24 -2.03 11.32
C ASN A 52 -11.47 -1.25 10.86
N TYR A 53 -12.16 -1.69 9.80
CA TYR A 53 -13.43 -1.10 9.40
C TYR A 53 -14.57 -1.48 10.35
N ALA A 54 -15.54 -0.58 10.46
CA ALA A 54 -16.88 -0.97 10.85
C ALA A 54 -17.58 -1.59 9.62
N GLN A 55 -18.19 -2.77 9.78
CA GLN A 55 -18.80 -3.54 8.68
C GLN A 55 -19.64 -2.68 7.73
N ALA A 56 -20.56 -1.88 8.28
CA ALA A 56 -21.44 -1.02 7.50
C ALA A 56 -20.72 0.01 6.60
N LYS A 57 -19.53 0.48 6.98
CA LYS A 57 -18.75 1.42 6.17
C LYS A 57 -17.96 0.71 5.08
N HIS A 58 -17.49 -0.50 5.35
CA HIS A 58 -16.79 -1.33 4.35
C HIS A 58 -17.72 -1.70 3.19
N ASP A 59 -18.97 -2.04 3.51
CA ASP A 59 -19.98 -2.39 2.51
C ASP A 59 -20.28 -1.21 1.56
N ILE A 60 -20.39 0.02 2.09
CA ILE A 60 -20.63 1.23 1.26
C ILE A 60 -19.48 1.45 0.27
N ILE A 61 -18.23 1.29 0.71
CA ILE A 61 -17.04 1.55 -0.12
C ILE A 61 -16.86 0.44 -1.17
N SER A 62 -17.09 -0.82 -0.79
CA SER A 62 -16.99 -1.95 -1.73
C SER A 62 -18.04 -1.92 -2.85
N GLN A 63 -19.18 -1.27 -2.58
CA GLN A 63 -20.26 -1.05 -3.54
C GLN A 63 -20.12 0.23 -4.36
N ALA A 64 -19.15 1.10 -4.04
CA ALA A 64 -18.86 2.32 -4.79
C ALA A 64 -18.21 1.98 -6.14
N LYS A 65 -19.03 1.54 -7.09
CA LYS A 65 -18.62 1.31 -8.48
C LYS A 65 -19.23 2.38 -9.39
N PRO A 66 -18.51 2.80 -10.44
CA PRO A 66 -19.07 3.71 -11.42
C PRO A 66 -20.33 3.11 -12.04
N THR A 67 -21.44 3.86 -12.01
CA THR A 67 -22.73 3.44 -12.54
C THR A 67 -22.74 3.57 -14.06
N THR A 68 -22.22 2.58 -14.77
CA THR A 68 -22.35 2.53 -16.24
C THR A 68 -22.97 1.22 -16.70
N LYS A 69 -23.57 1.25 -17.89
CA LYS A 69 -24.21 0.10 -18.54
C LYS A 69 -23.22 -0.82 -19.26
N SER A 70 -21.93 -0.48 -19.25
CA SER A 70 -20.91 -1.22 -19.98
C SER A 70 -20.46 -2.44 -19.19
N THR A 71 -20.44 -3.60 -19.84
CA THR A 71 -20.00 -4.88 -19.26
C THR A 71 -18.47 -5.00 -19.21
N SER A 72 -17.74 -4.15 -19.92
CA SER A 72 -16.27 -4.13 -19.94
C SER A 72 -15.73 -2.94 -19.16
N ASN A 73 -14.91 -3.20 -18.13
CA ASN A 73 -14.28 -2.17 -17.31
C ASN A 73 -13.45 -1.20 -18.16
N THR A 74 -12.72 -1.68 -19.17
CA THR A 74 -11.88 -0.83 -20.03
C THR A 74 -12.71 0.16 -20.83
N ILE A 75 -13.83 -0.30 -21.41
CA ILE A 75 -14.73 0.55 -22.21
C ILE A 75 -15.42 1.56 -21.29
N MET A 76 -15.88 1.11 -20.11
CA MET A 76 -16.47 1.98 -19.09
C MET A 76 -15.54 3.15 -18.75
N TYR A 77 -14.27 2.89 -18.44
CA TYR A 77 -13.34 3.97 -18.07
C TYR A 77 -13.07 4.94 -19.23
N ALA A 78 -13.01 4.45 -20.48
CA ALA A 78 -12.86 5.31 -21.65
C ALA A 78 -14.07 6.25 -21.83
N GLU A 79 -15.29 5.72 -21.71
CA GLU A 79 -16.53 6.51 -21.79
C GLU A 79 -16.61 7.56 -20.67
N LEU A 80 -16.28 7.17 -19.44
CA LEU A 80 -16.26 8.08 -18.29
C LEU A 80 -15.23 9.20 -18.47
N PHE A 81 -14.04 8.88 -19.00
CA PHE A 81 -13.00 9.87 -19.24
C PHE A 81 -13.40 10.94 -20.26
N ILE A 82 -14.17 10.55 -21.28
CA ILE A 82 -14.66 11.48 -22.31
C ILE A 82 -15.87 12.28 -21.80
N SER A 83 -16.74 11.65 -21.02
CA SER A 83 -18.04 12.23 -20.63
C SER A 83 -18.01 13.09 -19.37
N LEU A 84 -17.08 12.85 -18.44
CA LEU A 84 -17.04 13.54 -17.16
C LEU A 84 -16.04 14.68 -17.14
N THR A 85 -16.43 15.76 -16.49
CA THR A 85 -15.52 16.87 -16.18
C THR A 85 -14.71 16.56 -14.92
N LYS A 86 -13.53 17.21 -14.81
CA LYS A 86 -12.69 17.13 -13.60
C LYS A 86 -13.48 17.44 -12.32
N ALA A 87 -14.35 18.45 -12.34
CA ALA A 87 -15.14 18.85 -11.17
C ALA A 87 -16.09 17.74 -10.72
N GLN A 88 -16.80 17.09 -11.65
CA GLN A 88 -17.70 15.98 -11.33
C GLN A 88 -16.95 14.78 -10.73
N VAL A 89 -15.77 14.45 -11.27
CA VAL A 89 -14.92 13.38 -10.73
C VAL A 89 -14.42 13.73 -9.32
N GLN A 90 -14.01 14.98 -9.10
CA GLN A 90 -13.58 15.45 -7.78
C GLN A 90 -14.72 15.41 -6.75
N ASP A 91 -15.92 15.83 -7.12
CA ASP A 91 -17.09 15.81 -6.25
C ASP A 91 -17.43 14.37 -5.84
N GLU A 92 -17.43 13.43 -6.79
CA GLU A 92 -17.71 12.03 -6.50
C GLU A 92 -16.61 11.37 -5.66
N PHE A 93 -15.34 11.67 -5.96
CA PHE A 93 -14.21 11.23 -5.15
C PHE A 93 -14.33 11.72 -3.71
N ASN A 94 -14.66 13.00 -3.50
CA ASN A 94 -14.82 13.58 -2.17
C ASN A 94 -15.96 12.93 -1.38
N LYS A 95 -17.08 12.58 -2.05
CA LYS A 95 -18.18 11.84 -1.40
C LYS A 95 -17.71 10.48 -0.90
N ILE A 96 -17.02 9.70 -1.73
CA ILE A 96 -16.49 8.38 -1.35
C ILE A 96 -15.42 8.50 -0.26
N GLN A 97 -14.56 9.52 -0.35
CA GLN A 97 -13.56 9.80 0.66
C GLN A 97 -14.20 10.15 2.00
N SER A 98 -15.31 10.89 2.01
CA SER A 98 -16.00 11.31 3.24
C SER A 98 -16.56 10.15 4.08
N VAL A 99 -16.92 9.03 3.43
CA VAL A 99 -17.38 7.82 4.14
C VAL A 99 -16.23 6.93 4.61
N THR A 100 -15.03 7.12 4.03
CA THR A 100 -13.82 6.36 4.37
C THR A 100 -13.21 6.89 5.67
N PRO A 101 -13.10 6.08 6.74
CA PRO A 101 -12.48 6.52 7.97
C PRO A 101 -11.01 6.88 7.78
N SER A 102 -10.59 8.07 8.24
CA SER A 102 -9.24 8.60 8.01
C SER A 102 -8.15 7.97 8.88
N ASP A 103 -8.53 7.18 9.88
CA ASP A 103 -7.63 6.70 10.93
C ASP A 103 -7.46 5.18 10.99
N LEU A 104 -7.85 4.46 9.93
CA LEU A 104 -7.78 2.99 9.89
C LEU A 104 -6.37 2.46 10.09
N LEU A 105 -5.40 2.99 9.33
CA LEU A 105 -4.00 2.58 9.46
C LEU A 105 -3.43 2.92 10.85
N ARG A 106 -3.81 4.09 11.38
CA ARG A 106 -3.44 4.52 12.74
C ARG A 106 -3.99 3.56 13.80
N ARG A 107 -5.27 3.17 13.71
CA ARG A 107 -5.90 2.18 14.60
C ARG A 107 -5.23 0.82 14.51
N ALA A 108 -4.87 0.39 13.30
CA ALA A 108 -4.19 -0.88 13.08
C ALA A 108 -2.85 -0.93 13.83
N TYR A 109 -2.01 0.10 13.66
CA TYR A 109 -0.73 0.20 14.38
C TYR A 109 -0.90 0.37 15.89
N TYR A 110 -1.87 1.16 16.36
CA TYR A 110 -2.14 1.27 17.80
C TYR A 110 -2.52 -0.07 18.45
N LYS A 111 -3.16 -0.98 17.72
CA LYS A 111 -3.50 -2.31 18.24
C LYS A 111 -2.29 -3.26 18.29
N MET A 112 -1.24 -2.99 17.52
CA MET A 112 -0.02 -3.81 17.51
C MET A 112 0.93 -3.47 18.67
N THR A 113 0.83 -2.25 19.22
CA THR A 113 1.78 -1.73 20.21
C THR A 113 1.11 -1.45 21.54
N ASN A 114 1.78 -1.76 22.64
CA ASN A 114 1.30 -1.43 23.99
C ASN A 114 1.88 -0.10 24.53
N SER A 115 2.67 0.63 23.73
CA SER A 115 3.33 1.88 24.13
C SER A 115 3.27 2.94 23.02
N TYR A 116 3.36 4.21 23.42
CA TYR A 116 3.39 5.32 22.47
C TYR A 116 4.70 5.37 21.69
N GLU A 117 5.80 4.99 22.34
CA GLU A 117 7.13 4.86 21.74
C GLU A 117 7.15 3.77 20.67
N GLY A 118 6.49 2.63 20.92
CA GLY A 118 6.32 1.56 19.93
C GLY A 118 5.55 2.03 18.71
N PHE A 119 4.42 2.73 18.92
CA PHE A 119 3.65 3.31 17.82
C PHE A 119 4.47 4.30 16.98
N ASP A 120 5.24 5.18 17.62
CA ASP A 120 6.10 6.15 16.91
C ASP A 120 7.21 5.45 16.10
N THR A 121 7.77 4.36 16.65
CA THR A 121 8.79 3.54 15.98
C THR A 121 8.21 2.85 14.74
N LEU A 122 7.09 2.12 14.88
CA LEU A 122 6.41 1.48 13.76
C LEU A 122 6.01 2.49 12.67
N ARG A 123 5.51 3.66 13.08
CA ARG A 123 5.16 4.73 12.15
C ARG A 123 6.38 5.22 11.36
N ARG A 124 7.52 5.45 12.02
CA ARG A 124 8.76 5.86 11.34
C ARG A 124 9.28 4.79 10.39
N GLN A 125 9.28 3.53 10.82
CA GLN A 125 9.71 2.40 9.99
C GLN A 125 8.81 2.27 8.74
N PHE A 126 7.49 2.28 8.91
CA PHE A 126 6.54 2.23 7.79
C PHE A 126 6.72 3.38 6.80
N ILE A 127 6.84 4.62 7.30
CA ILE A 127 7.04 5.79 6.42
C ILE A 127 8.34 5.65 5.62
N THR A 128 9.42 5.24 6.28
CA THR A 128 10.73 5.08 5.64
C THR A 128 10.68 3.98 4.59
N SER A 129 10.23 2.77 4.94
CA SER A 129 10.17 1.64 4.01
C SER A 129 9.24 1.92 2.83
N PHE A 130 8.08 2.54 3.08
CA PHE A 130 7.12 2.89 2.03
C PHE A 130 7.68 3.96 1.07
N ALA A 131 8.39 4.97 1.59
CA ALA A 131 9.02 6.00 0.75
C ALA A 131 10.12 5.42 -0.15
N VAL A 132 10.95 4.53 0.39
CA VAL A 132 12.01 3.84 -0.37
C VAL A 132 11.42 2.93 -1.45
N LEU A 133 10.38 2.16 -1.11
CA LEU A 133 9.65 1.33 -2.07
C LEU A 133 9.01 2.17 -3.18
N CYS A 134 8.32 3.27 -2.83
CA CYS A 134 7.69 4.16 -3.82
C CYS A 134 8.72 4.75 -4.79
N THR A 135 9.85 5.22 -4.28
CA THR A 135 10.92 5.79 -5.11
C THR A 135 11.53 4.74 -6.03
N SER A 136 11.85 3.56 -5.49
CA SER A 136 12.41 2.44 -6.25
C SER A 136 11.48 1.99 -7.37
N HIS A 137 10.20 1.80 -7.05
CA HIS A 137 9.19 1.35 -8.00
C HIS A 137 8.84 2.40 -9.05
N TYR A 138 8.93 3.68 -8.72
CA TYR A 138 8.80 4.75 -9.71
C TYR A 138 9.93 4.68 -10.74
N ILE A 139 11.19 4.57 -10.29
CA ILE A 139 12.35 4.46 -11.18
C ILE A 139 12.24 3.22 -12.09
N LEU A 140 11.79 2.09 -11.53
CA LEU A 140 11.60 0.84 -12.27
C LEU A 140 10.28 0.78 -13.05
N SER A 141 9.45 1.82 -13.00
CA SER A 141 8.14 1.89 -13.69
C SER A 141 7.18 0.75 -13.34
N ILE A 142 7.15 0.32 -12.07
CA ILE A 142 6.25 -0.75 -11.60
C ILE A 142 4.87 -0.18 -11.26
N GLY A 143 3.84 -0.59 -12.01
CA GLY A 143 2.51 0.02 -11.98
C GLY A 143 1.41 -0.67 -11.16
N ASP A 144 1.42 -1.98 -11.00
CA ASP A 144 0.33 -2.72 -10.32
C ASP A 144 0.44 -2.64 -8.79
N ARG A 145 0.19 -1.45 -8.24
CA ARG A 145 0.43 -1.08 -6.83
C ARG A 145 -0.84 -1.12 -5.99
N HIS A 146 -1.66 -2.16 -6.14
CA HIS A 146 -2.85 -2.32 -5.31
C HIS A 146 -2.49 -2.80 -3.89
N GLN A 147 -3.36 -2.55 -2.91
CA GLN A 147 -3.09 -2.81 -1.49
C GLN A 147 -2.73 -4.27 -1.15
N SER A 148 -3.16 -5.25 -1.97
CA SER A 148 -2.77 -6.65 -1.78
C SER A 148 -1.34 -7.00 -2.24
N ASN A 149 -0.68 -6.13 -3.01
CA ASN A 149 0.73 -6.30 -3.44
C ASN A 149 1.72 -5.68 -2.45
N PHE A 150 1.23 -5.18 -1.31
CA PHE A 150 2.05 -4.68 -0.22
C PHE A 150 1.88 -5.61 0.97
N LEU A 151 2.98 -6.15 1.46
CA LEU A 151 3.02 -6.91 2.69
C LEU A 151 3.53 -6.00 3.82
N ILE A 152 2.84 -6.05 4.96
CA ILE A 152 3.21 -5.37 6.20
C ILE A 152 3.72 -6.42 7.15
N ASP A 153 4.90 -6.18 7.72
CA ASP A 153 5.41 -6.96 8.82
C ASP A 153 4.58 -6.68 10.07
N THR A 154 4.09 -7.76 10.69
CA THR A 154 3.25 -7.74 11.89
C THR A 154 3.96 -8.27 13.12
N SER A 155 5.27 -8.50 13.03
CA SER A 155 6.10 -8.73 14.21
C SER A 155 6.07 -7.51 15.15
N SER A 156 6.10 -7.78 16.45
CA SER A 156 5.93 -6.79 17.51
C SER A 156 7.26 -6.27 18.08
N GLU A 157 8.38 -6.53 17.40
CA GLU A 157 9.73 -6.19 17.87
C GLU A 157 10.24 -4.85 17.32
#